data_AF-A0A9Q3M4M3-F1
#
_entry.id   AF-A0A9Q3M4M3-F1
#
_cell.length_a   1.000
_cell.length_b   1.000
_cell.length_c   1.000
_cell.angle_alpha   90.00
_cell.angle_beta   90.00
_cell.angle_gamma   90.00
#
_symmetry.space_group_name_H-M   'P 1'
#
loop_
_entity.id
_entity.type
_entity.pdbx_description
1 polymer ?
#
loop_
_entity_poly.entity_id
_entity_poly.type
_entity_poly.pdbx_seq_one_letter_code
_entity_poly.pdbx_strand_id
1 'polypeptide(L)'
;MLERHQLPLRPVLPGFAIAWIVIISGTSVALSLLFACVTPFVALAAVSAVMLPRRIAVATVLLAWLANQIVGYLVLGYPQTWDSYAWGLAIGVAAFASLVAALGMFRLATAVPATVIGAFIAGFVAYEGVLFVATTVLPSGDGAFSASVVADILLINVLAAIGLICLHAGVAAGGALVAGRPEPALPQS
;
A
#
# COMPACT_ATOMS: atom_id res chain seq x y z
N MET A 1 -5.50 1.30 24.06
CA MET A 1 -4.51 1.84 23.10
C MET A 1 -3.68 0.65 22.63
N LEU A 2 -3.78 0.28 21.35
CA LEU A 2 -3.11 -0.91 20.82
C LEU A 2 -1.68 -0.55 20.38
N GLU A 3 -0.66 -1.16 21.01
CA GLU A 3 0.73 -0.96 20.60
C GLU A 3 1.10 -1.82 19.39
N ARG A 4 1.75 -1.24 18.37
CA ARG A 4 2.14 -1.95 17.12
C ARG A 4 3.18 -3.07 17.30
N HIS A 5 3.60 -3.36 18.51
CA HIS A 5 4.42 -4.53 18.83
C HIS A 5 3.56 -5.77 19.12
N GLN A 6 2.26 -5.59 19.36
CA GLN A 6 1.30 -6.65 19.69
C GLN A 6 0.65 -7.29 18.43
N LEU A 7 1.02 -6.82 17.23
CA LEU A 7 0.54 -7.41 15.99
C LEU A 7 1.47 -8.56 15.57
N PRO A 8 0.96 -9.81 15.44
CA PRO A 8 1.76 -11.00 15.11
C PRO A 8 2.30 -11.04 13.68
N LEU A 9 2.28 -9.91 12.95
CA LEU A 9 2.51 -9.81 11.50
C LEU A 9 3.80 -9.05 11.16
N ARG A 10 4.79 -9.03 12.06
CA ARG A 10 6.08 -8.40 11.77
C ARG A 10 6.98 -9.37 11.01
N PRO A 11 7.51 -8.99 9.83
CA PRO A 11 8.48 -9.83 9.17
C PRO A 11 9.81 -9.87 9.93
N VAL A 12 10.34 -11.08 10.09
CA VAL A 12 11.51 -11.38 10.93
C VAL A 12 12.85 -11.11 10.21
N LEU A 13 12.85 -10.94 8.87
CA LEU A 13 14.09 -10.84 8.07
C LEU A 13 14.10 -9.66 7.08
N PRO A 14 15.23 -8.92 6.94
CA PRO A 14 15.39 -7.78 6.00
C PRO A 14 15.09 -8.12 4.53
N GLY A 15 15.36 -9.37 4.11
CA GLY A 15 15.04 -9.85 2.76
C GLY A 15 13.53 -9.89 2.45
N PHE A 16 12.69 -10.00 3.48
CA PHE A 16 11.24 -9.93 3.34
C PHE A 16 10.79 -8.54 2.89
N ALA A 17 11.38 -7.47 3.43
CA ALA A 17 10.98 -6.10 3.06
C ALA A 17 11.28 -5.79 1.59
N ILE A 18 12.40 -6.32 1.06
CA ILE A 18 12.79 -6.14 -0.34
C ILE A 18 11.88 -6.98 -1.25
N ALA A 19 11.63 -8.24 -0.92
CA ALA A 19 10.68 -9.08 -1.66
C ALA A 19 9.26 -8.49 -1.63
N TRP A 20 8.87 -7.89 -0.51
CA TRP A 20 7.60 -7.19 -0.34
C TRP A 20 7.48 -5.98 -1.26
N ILE A 21 8.53 -5.14 -1.31
CA ILE A 21 8.61 -3.99 -2.21
C ILE A 21 8.57 -4.45 -3.67
N VAL A 22 9.34 -5.47 -4.04
CA VAL A 22 9.37 -6.00 -5.42
C VAL A 22 8.01 -6.58 -5.84
N ILE A 23 7.34 -7.32 -4.96
CA ILE A 23 6.01 -7.87 -5.26
C ILE A 23 4.98 -6.75 -5.32
N ILE A 24 4.98 -5.80 -4.38
CA ILE A 24 4.08 -4.63 -4.42
C ILE A 24 4.29 -3.79 -5.69
N SER A 25 5.53 -3.49 -6.04
CA SER A 25 5.88 -2.71 -7.21
C SER A 25 5.55 -3.49 -8.48
N GLY A 26 5.88 -4.78 -8.55
CA GLY A 26 5.58 -5.65 -9.68
C GLY A 26 4.08 -5.87 -9.88
N THR A 27 3.33 -6.08 -8.80
CA THR A 27 1.86 -6.20 -8.82
C THR A 27 1.21 -4.87 -9.17
N SER A 28 1.72 -3.73 -8.67
CA SER A 28 1.25 -2.39 -9.08
C SER A 28 1.49 -2.14 -10.56
N VAL A 29 2.64 -2.56 -11.11
CA VAL A 29 2.93 -2.48 -12.55
C VAL A 29 2.01 -3.39 -13.36
N ALA A 30 1.78 -4.64 -12.93
CA ALA A 30 0.89 -5.57 -13.62
C ALA A 30 -0.58 -5.12 -13.60
N LEU A 31 -1.07 -4.61 -12.47
CA LEU A 31 -2.39 -4.01 -12.34
C LEU A 31 -2.49 -2.71 -13.16
N SER A 32 -1.43 -1.91 -13.22
CA SER A 32 -1.35 -0.70 -14.05
C SER A 32 -1.53 -1.00 -15.55
N LEU A 33 -1.02 -2.14 -16.01
CA LEU A 33 -1.16 -2.60 -17.40
C LEU A 33 -2.54 -3.18 -17.72
N LEU A 34 -3.29 -3.66 -16.72
CA LEU A 34 -4.61 -4.26 -16.90
C LEU A 34 -5.78 -3.29 -16.60
N PHE A 35 -5.59 -2.30 -15.73
CA PHE A 35 -6.67 -1.44 -15.18
C PHE A 35 -6.34 0.06 -15.20
N ALA A 36 -5.57 0.55 -16.17
CA ALA A 36 -5.29 1.98 -16.37
C ALA A 36 -4.50 2.68 -15.23
N CYS A 37 -3.32 2.17 -14.89
CA CYS A 37 -2.32 2.84 -14.04
C CYS A 37 -2.72 3.19 -12.59
N VAL A 38 -3.76 2.54 -12.04
CA VAL A 38 -4.21 2.81 -10.67
C VAL A 38 -3.36 2.02 -9.67
N THR A 39 -2.30 2.64 -9.15
CA THR A 39 -1.58 2.10 -8.00
C THR A 39 -2.47 2.13 -6.75
N PRO A 40 -2.69 1.01 -6.04
CA PRO A 40 -3.59 0.94 -4.90
C PRO A 40 -2.95 1.53 -3.62
N PHE A 41 -2.71 2.84 -3.62
CA PHE A 41 -2.01 3.55 -2.53
C PHE A 41 -2.69 3.40 -1.18
N VAL A 42 -4.03 3.34 -1.13
CA VAL A 42 -4.77 3.15 0.12
C VAL A 42 -4.47 1.78 0.72
N ALA A 43 -4.52 0.73 -0.09
CA ALA A 43 -4.18 -0.62 0.33
C ALA A 43 -2.74 -0.69 0.83
N LEU A 44 -1.80 -0.10 0.08
CA LEU A 44 -0.40 -0.06 0.43
C LEU A 44 -0.14 0.67 1.74
N ALA A 45 -0.74 1.84 1.92
CA ALA A 45 -0.61 2.64 3.12
C ALA A 45 -1.21 1.92 4.34
N ALA A 46 -2.43 1.39 4.23
CA ALA A 46 -3.13 0.72 5.32
C ALA A 46 -2.42 -0.57 5.74
N VAL A 47 -2.08 -1.44 4.79
CA VAL A 47 -1.38 -2.71 5.07
C VAL A 47 0.02 -2.45 5.62
N SER A 48 0.76 -1.49 5.07
CA SER A 48 2.09 -1.12 5.57
C SER A 48 2.02 -0.55 6.99
N ALA A 49 1.01 0.28 7.29
CA ALA A 49 0.81 0.85 8.62
C ALA A 49 0.59 -0.24 9.69
N VAL A 50 -0.10 -1.32 9.32
CA VAL A 50 -0.39 -2.48 10.17
C VAL A 50 0.81 -3.42 10.28
N MET A 51 1.42 -3.81 9.17
CA MET A 51 2.38 -4.91 9.15
C MET A 51 3.84 -4.47 9.36
N LEU A 52 4.16 -3.20 9.09
CA LEU A 52 5.54 -2.73 9.03
C LEU A 52 5.87 -1.71 10.14
N PRO A 53 7.14 -1.63 10.58
CA PRO A 53 7.61 -0.50 11.38
C PRO A 53 7.37 0.84 10.67
N ARG A 54 7.11 1.95 11.40
CA ARG A 54 6.76 3.27 10.78
C ARG A 54 7.72 3.67 9.68
N ARG A 55 9.02 3.57 9.95
CA ARG A 55 10.08 3.96 9.01
C ARG A 55 10.00 3.17 7.71
N ILE A 56 9.74 1.87 7.81
CA ILE A 56 9.59 0.99 6.65
C ILE A 56 8.28 1.30 5.92
N ALA A 57 7.17 1.49 6.64
CA ALA A 57 5.89 1.86 6.01
C ALA A 57 5.98 3.17 5.21
N VAL A 58 6.64 4.19 5.77
CA VAL A 58 6.92 5.46 5.08
C VAL A 58 7.78 5.24 3.84
N ALA A 59 8.87 4.46 3.96
CA ALA A 59 9.72 4.15 2.81
C ALA A 59 8.96 3.36 1.73
N THR A 60 8.12 2.40 2.10
CA THR A 60 7.30 1.62 1.17
C THR A 60 6.34 2.51 0.38
N VAL A 61 5.62 3.43 1.04
CA VAL A 61 4.71 4.36 0.36
C VAL A 61 5.48 5.32 -0.54
N LEU A 62 6.62 5.86 -0.06
CA LEU A 62 7.48 6.75 -0.85
C LEU A 62 7.99 6.06 -2.12
N LEU A 63 8.52 4.85 -1.99
CA LEU A 63 9.08 4.10 -3.10
C LEU A 63 7.98 3.67 -4.08
N ALA A 64 6.80 3.28 -3.60
CA ALA A 64 5.67 2.97 -4.45
C ALA A 64 5.21 4.20 -5.26
N TRP A 65 5.17 5.38 -4.63
CA TRP A 65 4.83 6.63 -5.32
C TRP A 65 5.87 7.00 -6.37
N LEU A 66 7.16 6.97 -6.02
CA LEU A 66 8.24 7.24 -6.98
C LEU A 66 8.23 6.26 -8.15
N ALA A 67 8.02 4.97 -7.88
CA ALA A 67 7.89 3.96 -8.92
C ALA A 67 6.69 4.24 -9.84
N ASN A 68 5.54 4.62 -9.28
CA ASN A 68 4.36 5.03 -10.05
C ASN A 68 4.67 6.22 -10.97
N GLN A 69 5.36 7.24 -10.46
CA GLN A 69 5.75 8.40 -11.29
C GLN A 69 6.75 8.02 -12.39
N ILE A 70 7.78 7.22 -12.07
CA ILE A 70 8.78 6.76 -13.03
C ILE A 70 8.13 5.96 -14.16
N VAL A 71 7.24 5.02 -13.83
CA VAL A 71 6.50 4.23 -14.82
C VAL A 71 5.59 5.12 -15.65
N GLY A 72 4.85 6.05 -15.03
CA GLY A 72 4.00 7.01 -15.73
C GLY A 72 4.76 7.83 -16.78
N TYR A 73 5.88 8.45 -16.39
CA TYR A 73 6.62 9.34 -17.29
C TYR A 73 7.55 8.62 -18.27
N LEU A 74 8.24 7.55 -17.85
CA LEU A 74 9.26 6.90 -18.67
C LEU A 74 8.73 5.73 -19.50
N VAL A 75 7.65 5.08 -19.06
CA VAL A 75 7.12 3.88 -19.73
C VAL A 75 5.80 4.19 -20.43
N LEU A 76 4.85 4.84 -19.73
CA LEU A 76 3.53 5.15 -20.28
C LEU A 76 3.49 6.47 -21.05
N GLY A 77 4.57 7.25 -21.02
CA GLY A 77 4.68 8.50 -21.77
C GLY A 77 3.71 9.58 -21.31
N TYR A 78 3.48 9.70 -20.00
CA TYR A 78 2.63 10.77 -19.44
C TYR A 78 3.04 12.15 -19.97
N PRO A 79 2.07 13.04 -20.25
CA PRO A 79 2.36 14.39 -20.73
C PRO A 79 3.31 15.11 -19.77
N GLN A 80 4.39 15.69 -20.29
CA GLN A 80 5.34 16.47 -19.49
C GLN A 80 4.87 17.92 -19.35
N THR A 81 3.67 18.09 -18.81
CA THR A 81 3.05 19.40 -18.57
C THR A 81 3.00 19.69 -17.07
N TRP A 82 2.88 20.97 -16.72
CA TRP A 82 2.74 21.40 -15.34
C TRP A 82 1.57 20.69 -14.63
N ASP A 83 0.41 20.59 -15.29
CA ASP A 83 -0.77 19.94 -14.73
C ASP A 83 -0.53 18.46 -14.42
N SER A 84 0.20 17.74 -15.30
CA SER A 84 0.55 16.34 -15.05
C SER A 84 1.45 16.19 -13.82
N TYR A 85 2.47 17.02 -13.70
CA TYR A 85 3.36 16.98 -12.53
C TYR A 85 2.62 17.35 -11.25
N ALA A 86 1.72 18.33 -11.30
CA ALA A 86 0.90 18.73 -10.17
C ALA A 86 -0.04 17.59 -9.70
N TRP A 87 -0.65 16.85 -10.64
CA TRP A 87 -1.42 15.64 -10.31
C TRP A 87 -0.56 14.53 -9.70
N GLY A 88 0.65 14.32 -10.23
CA GLY A 88 1.62 13.38 -9.65
C GLY A 88 1.98 13.71 -8.21
N LEU A 89 2.14 15.01 -7.90
CA LEU A 89 2.37 15.49 -6.54
C LEU A 89 1.12 15.30 -5.66
N ALA A 90 -0.07 15.63 -6.17
CA ALA A 90 -1.33 15.46 -5.44
C ALA A 90 -1.56 13.99 -5.02
N ILE A 91 -1.26 13.04 -5.92
CA ILE A 91 -1.30 11.60 -5.63
C ILE A 91 -0.33 11.24 -4.49
N GLY A 92 0.90 11.79 -4.53
CA GLY A 92 1.88 11.58 -3.46
C GLY A 92 1.38 12.09 -2.11
N VAL A 93 0.86 13.32 -2.07
CA VAL A 93 0.27 13.91 -0.86
C VAL A 93 -0.90 13.07 -0.34
N ALA A 94 -1.79 12.62 -1.23
CA ALA A 94 -2.92 11.77 -0.88
C ALA A 94 -2.46 10.43 -0.29
N ALA A 95 -1.43 9.79 -0.87
CA ALA A 95 -0.88 8.55 -0.37
C ALA A 95 -0.28 8.69 1.04
N PHE A 96 0.44 9.79 1.31
CA PHE A 96 0.96 10.06 2.65
C PHE A 96 -0.14 10.44 3.65
N ALA A 97 -1.15 11.20 3.23
CA ALA A 97 -2.32 11.48 4.07
C ALA A 97 -3.04 10.18 4.45
N SER A 98 -3.19 9.25 3.50
CA SER A 98 -3.71 7.91 3.74
C SER A 98 -2.91 7.15 4.79
N LEU A 99 -1.57 7.16 4.68
CA LEU A 99 -0.68 6.53 5.65
C LEU A 99 -0.80 7.15 7.04
N VAL A 100 -0.85 8.48 7.15
CA VAL A 100 -1.01 9.19 8.43
C VAL A 100 -2.34 8.83 9.08
N ALA A 101 -3.43 8.82 8.31
CA ALA A 101 -4.75 8.43 8.80
C ALA A 101 -4.76 6.98 9.30
N ALA A 102 -4.20 6.05 8.52
CA ALA A 102 -4.06 4.64 8.90
C ALA A 102 -3.23 4.47 10.19
N LEU A 103 -2.12 5.21 10.34
CA LEU A 103 -1.29 5.20 11.55
C LEU A 103 -1.99 5.82 12.76
N GLY A 104 -2.86 6.81 12.54
CA GLY A 104 -3.67 7.44 13.59
C GLY A 104 -4.65 6.46 14.24
N MET A 105 -5.12 5.48 13.48
CA MET A 105 -6.13 4.52 13.91
C MET A 105 -5.71 3.63 15.09
N PHE A 106 -4.40 3.42 15.25
CA PHE A 106 -3.81 2.71 16.40
C PHE A 106 -4.04 3.42 17.74
N ARG A 107 -4.32 4.73 17.72
CA ARG A 107 -4.61 5.50 18.94
C ARG A 107 -6.05 5.30 19.43
N LEU A 108 -6.95 4.92 18.54
CA LEU A 108 -8.40 4.91 18.77
C LEU A 108 -8.95 3.49 18.92
N ALA A 109 -8.38 2.51 18.21
CA ALA A 109 -8.86 1.13 18.24
C ALA A 109 -8.24 0.30 19.38
N THR A 110 -9.03 -0.63 19.92
CA THR A 110 -8.64 -1.54 21.00
C THR A 110 -8.48 -2.99 20.53
N ALA A 111 -9.14 -3.39 19.43
CA ALA A 111 -9.07 -4.72 18.85
C ALA A 111 -8.31 -4.74 17.51
N VAL A 112 -7.58 -5.83 17.23
CA VAL A 112 -6.77 -5.99 16.00
C VAL A 112 -7.62 -5.91 14.73
N PRO A 113 -8.75 -6.65 14.57
CA PRO A 113 -9.56 -6.56 13.34
C PRO A 113 -10.14 -5.16 13.12
N ALA A 114 -10.62 -4.53 14.19
CA ALA A 114 -11.13 -3.16 14.15
C ALA A 114 -10.05 -2.15 13.74
N THR A 115 -8.79 -2.38 14.15
CA THR A 115 -7.66 -1.53 13.75
C THR A 115 -7.35 -1.66 12.26
N VAL A 116 -7.38 -2.87 11.71
CA VAL A 116 -7.11 -3.11 10.29
C VAL A 116 -8.20 -2.49 9.42
N ILE A 117 -9.47 -2.77 9.72
CA ILE A 117 -10.62 -2.22 8.99
C ILE A 117 -10.63 -0.69 9.11
N GLY A 118 -10.47 -0.17 10.33
CA GLY A 118 -10.43 1.27 10.56
C GLY A 118 -9.28 1.93 9.81
N ALA A 119 -8.09 1.33 9.78
CA ALA A 119 -6.93 1.89 9.09
C ALA A 119 -7.16 1.99 7.58
N PHE A 120 -7.81 0.98 6.99
CA PHE A 120 -8.20 1.02 5.59
C PHE A 120 -9.24 2.10 5.31
N ILE A 121 -10.32 2.17 6.09
CA ILE A 121 -11.39 3.17 5.91
C ILE A 121 -10.84 4.59 6.09
N ALA A 122 -10.10 4.84 7.16
CA ALA A 122 -9.50 6.15 7.42
C ALA A 122 -8.51 6.53 6.32
N GLY A 123 -7.70 5.57 5.86
CA GLY A 123 -6.78 5.77 4.74
C GLY A 123 -7.50 6.09 3.43
N PHE A 124 -8.61 5.42 3.14
CA PHE A 124 -9.42 5.63 1.93
C PHE A 124 -10.03 7.03 1.92
N VAL A 125 -10.70 7.41 3.02
CA VAL A 125 -11.31 8.73 3.16
C VAL A 125 -10.28 9.85 3.05
N ALA A 126 -9.11 9.69 3.66
CA ALA A 126 -8.04 10.68 3.57
C ALA A 126 -7.47 10.80 2.14
N TYR A 127 -7.27 9.67 1.46
CA TYR A 127 -6.76 9.65 0.08
C TYR A 127 -7.73 10.34 -0.88
N GLU A 128 -8.98 9.89 -0.91
CA GLU A 128 -10.03 10.45 -1.76
C GLU A 128 -10.34 11.90 -1.41
N GLY A 129 -10.31 12.26 -0.12
CA GLY A 129 -10.50 13.65 0.33
C GLY A 129 -9.42 14.59 -0.20
N VAL A 130 -8.15 14.18 -0.19
CA VAL A 130 -7.07 14.99 -0.77
C VAL A 130 -7.21 15.12 -2.28
N LEU A 131 -7.54 14.04 -2.99
CA LEU A 131 -7.75 14.10 -4.43
C LEU A 131 -8.97 14.95 -4.81
N PHE A 132 -10.05 14.86 -4.04
CA PHE A 132 -11.22 15.72 -4.19
C PHE A 132 -10.87 17.20 -3.99
N VAL A 133 -10.05 17.54 -3.00
CA VAL A 133 -9.56 18.92 -2.86
C VAL A 133 -8.70 19.32 -4.06
N ALA A 134 -7.87 18.41 -4.58
CA ALA A 134 -7.02 18.68 -5.74
C ALA A 134 -7.84 19.01 -7.01
N THR A 135 -9.01 18.39 -7.23
CA THR A 135 -9.88 18.73 -8.38
C THR A 135 -10.41 20.16 -8.34
N THR A 136 -10.44 20.81 -7.16
CA THR A 136 -10.88 22.22 -7.03
C THR A 136 -9.81 23.22 -7.46
N VAL A 137 -8.54 22.79 -7.56
CA VAL A 137 -7.39 23.66 -7.86
C VAL A 137 -6.61 23.25 -9.11
N LEU A 138 -6.71 21.99 -9.55
CA LEU A 138 -6.06 21.46 -10.75
C LEU A 138 -7.08 21.17 -11.85
N PRO A 139 -6.75 21.37 -13.13
CA PRO A 139 -7.58 20.93 -14.23
C PRO A 139 -7.84 19.42 -14.15
N SER A 140 -9.11 19.02 -14.15
CA SER A 140 -9.55 17.62 -14.16
C SER A 140 -10.54 17.38 -15.29
N GLY A 141 -10.53 16.18 -15.86
CA GLY A 141 -11.55 15.79 -16.84
C GLY A 141 -12.95 15.69 -16.23
N ASP A 142 -13.98 15.88 -17.05
CA ASP A 142 -15.37 15.69 -16.63
C ASP A 142 -15.56 14.28 -16.05
N GLY A 143 -16.14 14.20 -14.86
CA GLY A 143 -16.39 12.92 -14.19
C GLY A 143 -15.16 12.26 -13.55
N ALA A 144 -14.01 12.95 -13.47
CA ALA A 144 -12.80 12.47 -12.79
C ALA A 144 -13.05 12.08 -11.32
N PHE A 145 -14.07 12.65 -10.69
CA PHE A 145 -14.52 12.31 -9.34
C PHE A 145 -16.00 11.88 -9.32
N SER A 146 -16.39 11.06 -10.30
CA SER A 146 -17.73 10.44 -10.33
C SER A 146 -17.82 9.30 -9.31
N ALA A 147 -19.05 9.00 -8.86
CA ALA A 147 -19.29 7.90 -7.92
C ALA A 147 -18.78 6.54 -8.44
N SER A 148 -18.83 6.31 -9.76
CA SER A 148 -18.28 5.10 -10.38
C SER A 148 -16.76 5.03 -10.26
N VAL A 149 -16.05 6.14 -10.52
CA VAL A 149 -14.58 6.18 -10.38
C VAL A 149 -14.17 5.91 -8.95
N VAL A 150 -14.83 6.55 -7.96
CA VAL A 150 -14.55 6.31 -6.54
C VAL A 150 -14.83 4.86 -6.15
N ALA A 151 -15.90 4.25 -6.70
CA ALA A 151 -16.21 2.84 -6.46
C ALA A 151 -15.17 1.88 -7.06
N ASP A 152 -14.66 2.17 -8.26
CA ASP A 152 -13.58 1.41 -8.89
C ASP A 152 -12.29 1.51 -8.07
N ILE A 153 -11.94 2.72 -7.60
CA ILE A 153 -10.78 2.93 -6.71
C ILE A 153 -10.95 2.12 -5.43
N LEU A 154 -12.13 2.14 -4.82
CA LEU A 154 -12.42 1.35 -3.62
C LEU A 154 -12.24 -0.14 -3.88
N LEU A 155 -12.83 -0.66 -4.96
CA LEU A 155 -12.74 -2.08 -5.33
C LEU A 155 -11.29 -2.52 -5.54
N ILE A 156 -10.52 -1.75 -6.33
CA ILE A 156 -9.10 -2.03 -6.60
C ILE A 156 -8.30 -2.07 -5.30
N ASN A 157 -8.53 -1.10 -4.40
CA ASN A 157 -7.82 -1.07 -3.11
C ASN A 157 -8.25 -2.21 -2.17
N VAL A 158 -9.52 -2.60 -2.15
CA VAL A 158 -9.99 -3.76 -1.36
C VAL A 158 -9.32 -5.05 -1.86
N LEU A 159 -9.34 -5.28 -3.17
CA LEU A 159 -8.71 -6.46 -3.78
C LEU A 159 -7.20 -6.49 -3.52
N ALA A 160 -6.53 -5.35 -3.67
CA ALA A 160 -5.11 -5.23 -3.36
C ALA A 160 -4.81 -5.48 -1.88
N ALA A 161 -5.63 -4.95 -0.96
CA ALA A 161 -5.45 -5.17 0.47
C ALA A 161 -5.60 -6.65 0.84
N ILE A 162 -6.62 -7.32 0.30
CA ILE A 162 -6.82 -8.76 0.47
C ILE A 162 -5.61 -9.52 -0.08
N GLY A 163 -5.17 -9.22 -1.30
CA GLY A 163 -4.02 -9.86 -1.94
C GLY A 163 -2.74 -9.73 -1.10
N LEU A 164 -2.46 -8.53 -0.58
CA LEU A 164 -1.32 -8.28 0.29
C LEU A 164 -1.44 -8.99 1.63
N ILE A 165 -2.63 -9.04 2.24
CA ILE A 165 -2.80 -9.77 3.50
C ILE A 165 -2.59 -11.27 3.29
N CYS A 166 -3.17 -11.85 2.24
CA CYS A 166 -3.00 -13.25 1.89
C CYS A 166 -1.55 -13.60 1.59
N LEU A 167 -0.85 -12.75 0.82
CA LEU A 167 0.56 -12.95 0.49
C LEU A 167 1.44 -12.92 1.76
N HIS A 168 1.20 -11.97 2.65
CA HIS A 168 1.93 -11.89 3.92
C HIS A 168 1.71 -13.15 4.77
N ALA A 169 0.46 -13.60 4.89
CA ALA A 169 0.11 -14.81 5.62
C ALA A 169 0.77 -16.07 5.01
N GLY A 170 0.79 -16.18 3.68
CA GLY A 170 1.43 -17.29 2.96
C GLY A 170 2.93 -17.36 3.20
N VAL A 171 3.62 -16.21 3.16
CA VAL A 171 5.06 -16.16 3.44
C VAL A 171 5.36 -16.50 4.90
N ALA A 172 4.55 -16.01 5.84
CA ALA A 172 4.69 -16.34 7.26
C ALA A 172 4.52 -17.85 7.52
N ALA A 173 3.51 -18.47 6.91
CA ALA A 173 3.28 -19.91 6.99
C ALA A 173 4.42 -20.73 6.35
N GLY A 174 4.92 -20.31 5.19
CA GLY A 174 6.05 -20.96 4.52
C GLY A 174 7.35 -20.90 5.32
N GLY A 175 7.64 -19.76 5.97
CA GLY A 175 8.81 -19.61 6.85
C GLY A 175 8.76 -20.54 8.06
N ALA A 176 7.58 -20.71 8.67
CA ALA A 176 7.39 -21.64 9.79
C ALA A 176 7.63 -23.11 9.38
N LEU A 177 7.21 -23.50 8.17
CA LEU A 177 7.42 -24.84 7.63
C LEU A 177 8.90 -25.13 7.33
N VAL A 178 9.67 -24.13 6.89
CA VAL A 178 11.11 -24.28 6.62
C VAL A 178 11.90 -24.37 7.93
N ALA A 179 11.58 -23.53 8.92
CA ALA A 179 12.24 -23.55 10.23
C ALA A 179 11.91 -24.81 11.06
N GLY A 180 10.78 -25.46 10.78
CA GLY A 180 10.38 -26.72 11.42
C GLY A 180 11.01 -27.99 10.83
N ARG A 181 11.89 -27.89 9.81
CA ARG A 181 12.59 -29.07 9.27
C ARG A 181 13.74 -29.47 10.21
N PRO A 182 13.78 -30.73 10.71
CA PRO A 182 14.90 -31.21 11.50
C PRO A 182 16.18 -31.18 10.67
N GLU A 183 17.27 -30.69 11.29
CA GLU A 183 18.61 -30.67 10.68
C GLU A 183 19.04 -32.11 10.34
N PRO A 184 19.61 -32.38 9.15
CA PRO A 184 20.06 -33.72 8.80
C PRO A 184 21.12 -34.17 9.81
N ALA A 185 20.88 -35.28 10.49
CA ALA A 185 21.84 -35.83 11.44
C ALA A 185 23.18 -36.08 10.71
N LEU A 186 24.21 -35.31 11.08
CA LEU A 186 25.55 -35.53 10.55
C LEU A 186 26.03 -36.93 10.97
N PRO A 187 26.56 -37.75 10.04
CA PRO A 187 27.12 -39.05 10.40
C PRO A 187 28.31 -38.83 11.32
N GLN A 188 28.26 -39.42 12.52
CA GLN A 188 29.40 -39.43 13.43
C GLN A 188 30.42 -40.44 12.93
N SER A 189 31.61 -39.93 12.56
CA SER A 189 32.80 -40.71 12.20
C SER A 189 33.71 -40.90 13.41
#